data_AF-A0A6N2JVZ4-F1
#
_entry.id   AF-A0A6N2JVZ4-F1
#
_cell.length_a   1.000
_cell.length_b   1.000
_cell.length_c   1.000
_cell.angle_alpha   90.00
_cell.angle_beta   90.00
_cell.angle_gamma   90.00
#
_symmetry.space_group_name_H-M   'P 1'
#
loop_
_entity.id
_entity.type
_entity.pdbx_description
1 polymer ?
#
loop_
_entity_poly.entity_id
_entity_poly.type
_entity_poly.pdbx_seq_one_letter_code
_entity_poly.pdbx_strand_id
1 'polypeptide(L)'
;MLVQFNFSNNYGSFTHGCSQIERDALLKFKHDLIDPSNLLASWAVSGGDCCTWRGVICDNVTGHVIELRLRTLSFQDYLASSSSSTQYEDYLKLILSGKINPSLVSLKHLRYLDLRNNDFGGVQIPKFIGLMGSLETP
;
A
#
# COMPACT_ATOMS: atom_id res chain seq x y z
N MET A 1 -26.54 -43.93 0.04
CA MET A 1 -26.43 -42.48 0.26
C MET A 1 -24.95 -42.14 0.21
N LEU A 2 -24.49 -41.65 -0.94
CA LEU A 2 -23.15 -41.10 -1.12
C LEU A 2 -23.36 -39.70 -1.67
N VAL A 3 -22.98 -38.68 -0.90
CA VAL A 3 -23.02 -37.30 -1.34
C VAL A 3 -21.76 -37.07 -2.15
N GLN A 4 -21.89 -36.88 -3.46
CA GLN A 4 -20.80 -36.41 -4.30
C GLN A 4 -20.82 -34.88 -4.30
N PHE A 5 -19.73 -34.25 -3.83
CA PHE A 5 -19.51 -32.84 -4.04
C PHE A 5 -18.91 -32.65 -5.44
N ASN A 6 -19.71 -32.09 -6.35
CA ASN A 6 -19.24 -31.61 -7.64
C ASN A 6 -18.44 -30.33 -7.42
N PHE A 7 -17.12 -30.39 -7.47
CA PHE A 7 -16.32 -29.20 -7.71
C PHE A 7 -16.28 -28.98 -9.22
N SER A 8 -17.02 -27.96 -9.70
CA SER A 8 -16.87 -27.46 -11.06
C SER A 8 -15.43 -27.00 -11.26
N ASN A 9 -14.70 -27.69 -12.13
CA ASN A 9 -13.42 -27.23 -12.66
C ASN A 9 -13.65 -26.02 -13.57
N ASN A 10 -13.67 -24.83 -12.99
CA ASN A 10 -13.29 -23.64 -13.73
C ASN A 10 -11.77 -23.54 -13.65
N TYR A 11 -11.08 -23.89 -14.73
CA TYR A 11 -9.72 -23.42 -14.99
C TYR A 11 -9.79 -21.92 -15.29
N GLY A 12 -10.16 -21.12 -14.29
CA GLY A 12 -9.84 -19.71 -14.28
C GLY A 12 -8.34 -19.61 -14.08
N SER A 13 -7.65 -18.86 -14.93
CA SER A 13 -6.26 -18.49 -14.71
C SER A 13 -6.12 -17.98 -13.29
N PHE A 14 -5.47 -18.75 -12.42
CA PHE A 14 -5.17 -18.38 -11.04
C PHE A 14 -4.08 -17.30 -11.04
N THR A 15 -4.38 -16.11 -11.53
CA THR A 15 -3.63 -14.92 -11.13
C THR A 15 -4.02 -14.68 -9.68
N HIS A 16 -3.26 -15.24 -8.73
CA HIS A 16 -3.40 -15.03 -7.29
C HIS A 16 -3.07 -13.57 -6.97
N GLY A 17 -3.99 -12.67 -7.30
CA GLY A 17 -3.94 -11.31 -6.83
C GLY A 17 -4.27 -11.23 -5.35
N CYS A 18 -3.99 -10.09 -4.74
CA CYS A 18 -4.24 -9.91 -3.32
C CYS A 18 -5.71 -10.15 -2.95
N SER A 19 -5.96 -10.53 -1.70
CA SER A 19 -7.32 -10.79 -1.22
C SER A 19 -8.18 -9.52 -1.23
N GLN A 20 -9.50 -9.69 -1.33
CA GLN A 20 -10.43 -8.55 -1.25
C GLN A 20 -10.29 -7.77 0.07
N ILE A 21 -9.94 -8.45 1.17
CA ILE A 21 -9.71 -7.81 2.48
C ILE A 21 -8.49 -6.88 2.42
N GLU A 22 -7.38 -7.34 1.84
CA GLU A 22 -6.16 -6.54 1.68
C GLU A 22 -6.41 -5.35 0.75
N ARG A 23 -7.09 -5.60 -0.36
CA ARG A 23 -7.50 -4.59 -1.31
C ARG A 23 -8.36 -3.49 -0.66
N ASP A 24 -9.39 -3.87 0.09
CA ASP A 24 -10.26 -2.93 0.79
C ASP A 24 -9.52 -2.17 1.89
N ALA A 25 -8.59 -2.82 2.57
CA ALA A 25 -7.75 -2.19 3.57
C ALA A 25 -6.85 -1.10 2.95
N LEU A 26 -6.20 -1.39 1.83
CA LEU A 26 -5.40 -0.43 1.09
C LEU A 26 -6.25 0.73 0.56
N LEU A 27 -7.45 0.48 0.02
CA LEU A 27 -8.33 1.56 -0.44
C LEU A 27 -8.82 2.45 0.70
N LYS A 28 -9.15 1.88 1.87
CA LYS A 28 -9.47 2.64 3.08
C LYS A 28 -8.29 3.46 3.59
N PHE A 29 -7.07 2.91 3.48
CA PHE A 29 -5.86 3.65 3.80
C PHE A 29 -5.67 4.83 2.86
N LYS A 30 -5.75 4.61 1.54
CA LYS A 30 -5.66 5.67 0.52
C LYS A 30 -6.70 6.77 0.70
N HIS A 31 -7.93 6.44 1.08
CA HIS A 31 -9.00 7.42 1.29
C HIS A 31 -8.63 8.52 2.31
N ASP A 32 -7.87 8.15 3.35
CA ASP A 32 -7.46 9.07 4.41
C ASP A 32 -6.13 9.79 4.13
N LEU A 33 -5.51 9.52 2.98
CA LEU A 33 -4.29 10.18 2.52
C LEU A 33 -4.61 11.43 1.71
N ILE A 34 -3.77 12.44 1.89
CA ILE A 34 -3.66 13.58 0.99
C ILE A 34 -2.53 13.26 0.02
N ASP A 35 -2.85 13.18 -1.26
CA ASP A 35 -1.94 12.80 -2.36
C ASP A 35 -2.05 13.84 -3.50
N PRO A 36 -1.34 14.99 -3.40
CA PRO A 36 -1.53 16.12 -4.31
C PRO A 36 -1.20 15.80 -5.77
N SER A 37 -0.26 14.87 -6.02
CA SER A 37 0.16 14.47 -7.37
C SER A 37 -0.50 13.18 -7.85
N ASN A 38 -1.45 12.62 -7.09
CA ASN A 38 -2.07 11.34 -7.40
C ASN A 38 -1.03 10.22 -7.63
N LEU A 39 0.01 10.17 -6.80
CA LEU A 39 1.04 9.13 -6.82
C LEU A 39 0.42 7.73 -6.70
N LEU A 40 -0.71 7.62 -6.01
CA LEU A 40 -1.46 6.38 -5.80
C LEU A 40 -2.54 6.16 -6.87
N ALA A 41 -2.44 6.80 -8.05
CA ALA A 41 -3.42 6.64 -9.14
C ALA A 41 -3.69 5.18 -9.51
N SER A 42 -2.66 4.32 -9.43
CA SER A 42 -2.77 2.88 -9.72
C SER A 42 -3.69 2.12 -8.75
N TRP A 43 -3.95 2.66 -7.56
CA TRP A 43 -4.83 2.06 -6.57
C TRP A 43 -6.29 2.28 -6.98
N ALA A 44 -6.81 1.34 -7.76
CA ALA A 44 -8.08 1.48 -8.46
C ALA A 44 -9.23 0.67 -7.82
N VAL A 45 -10.40 1.30 -7.77
CA VAL A 45 -11.64 0.70 -7.25
C VAL A 45 -12.28 -0.28 -8.24
N SER A 46 -11.93 -0.20 -9.52
CA SER A 46 -12.56 -0.95 -10.62
C SER A 46 -12.16 -2.44 -10.74
N GLY A 47 -11.79 -3.10 -9.65
CA GLY A 47 -11.67 -4.57 -9.59
C GLY A 47 -10.34 -5.15 -10.10
N GLY A 48 -9.21 -4.50 -9.82
CA GLY A 48 -7.87 -5.00 -10.18
C GLY A 48 -7.11 -5.65 -9.02
N ASP A 49 -6.09 -6.45 -9.38
CA ASP A 49 -5.12 -7.03 -8.45
C ASP A 49 -4.25 -5.93 -7.81
N CYS A 50 -4.31 -5.79 -6.48
CA CYS A 50 -3.54 -4.79 -5.77
C CYS A 50 -2.03 -5.07 -5.75
N CYS A 51 -1.58 -6.28 -6.08
CA CYS A 51 -0.16 -6.58 -6.25
C CYS A 51 0.48 -5.85 -7.43
N THR A 52 -0.35 -5.29 -8.34
CA THR A 52 0.11 -4.43 -9.44
C THR A 52 0.20 -2.94 -9.05
N TRP A 53 -0.29 -2.59 -7.85
CA TRP A 53 -0.36 -1.20 -7.44
C TRP A 53 1.01 -0.66 -7.02
N ARG A 54 1.22 0.63 -7.26
CA ARG A 54 2.45 1.32 -6.85
C ARG A 54 2.71 1.07 -5.37
N GLY A 55 3.89 0.55 -5.06
CA GLY A 55 4.36 0.36 -3.70
C GLY A 55 3.75 -0.83 -2.96
N VAL A 56 2.89 -1.63 -3.60
CA VAL A 56 2.37 -2.87 -3.01
C VAL A 56 3.21 -4.03 -3.50
N ILE A 57 3.79 -4.80 -2.58
CA ILE A 57 4.57 -5.99 -2.89
C ILE A 57 3.87 -7.18 -2.24
N CYS A 58 3.57 -8.18 -3.06
CA CYS A 58 2.92 -9.40 -2.64
C CYS A 58 3.88 -10.58 -2.64
N ASP A 59 3.57 -11.57 -1.81
CA ASP A 59 4.19 -12.89 -1.87
C ASP A 59 3.79 -13.56 -3.19
N ASN A 60 4.77 -14.09 -3.92
CA ASN A 60 4.57 -14.60 -5.27
C ASN A 60 3.87 -15.97 -5.33
N VAL A 61 3.68 -16.63 -4.18
CA VAL A 61 2.99 -17.92 -4.09
C VAL A 61 1.55 -17.72 -3.59
N THR A 62 1.39 -16.94 -2.52
CA THR A 62 0.11 -16.77 -1.83
C THR A 62 -0.69 -15.55 -2.31
N GLY A 63 -0.03 -14.58 -2.94
CA GLY A 63 -0.64 -13.30 -3.34
C GLY A 63 -0.86 -12.31 -2.20
N HIS A 64 -0.49 -12.65 -0.96
CA HIS A 64 -0.68 -11.77 0.18
C HIS A 64 0.26 -10.57 0.15
N VAL A 65 -0.22 -9.42 0.61
CA VAL A 65 0.57 -8.19 0.70
C VAL A 65 1.58 -8.35 1.83
N ILE A 66 2.85 -8.45 1.46
CA ILE A 66 3.97 -8.61 2.40
C ILE A 66 4.74 -7.31 2.62
N GLU A 67 4.68 -6.37 1.67
CA GLU A 67 5.30 -5.06 1.86
C GLU A 67 4.47 -3.92 1.28
N LEU A 68 4.54 -2.78 1.97
CA LEU A 68 3.97 -1.52 1.55
C LEU A 68 5.06 -0.45 1.56
N ARG A 69 5.53 -0.07 0.37
CA ARG A 69 6.61 0.90 0.14
C ARG A 69 6.07 2.17 -0.49
N LEU A 70 5.73 3.15 0.34
CA LEU A 70 5.25 4.47 -0.07
C LEU A 70 6.25 5.59 0.22
N ARG A 71 7.53 5.24 0.41
CA ARG A 71 8.61 6.22 0.53
C ARG A 71 8.68 7.13 -0.69
N THR A 72 8.82 8.42 -0.44
CA THR A 72 9.01 9.46 -1.44
C THR A 72 10.49 9.89 -1.49
N LEU A 73 10.84 10.76 -2.45
CA LEU A 73 12.19 11.32 -2.51
C LEU A 73 12.46 12.16 -1.25
N SER A 74 13.69 12.11 -0.75
CA SER A 74 14.11 13.15 0.20
C SER A 74 14.23 14.47 -0.55
N PHE A 75 14.17 15.60 0.17
CA PHE A 75 14.38 16.90 -0.46
C PHE A 75 15.72 16.95 -1.19
N GLN A 76 16.79 16.41 -0.60
CA GLN A 76 18.11 16.36 -1.23
C GLN A 76 18.14 15.53 -2.52
N ASP A 77 17.48 14.36 -2.52
CA ASP A 77 17.39 13.52 -3.73
C ASP A 77 16.56 14.21 -4.82
N TYR A 78 15.49 14.91 -4.42
CA TYR A 78 14.68 15.70 -5.34
C TYR A 78 15.51 16.80 -6.01
N LEU A 79 16.27 17.59 -5.25
CA LEU A 79 17.15 18.63 -5.79
C LEU A 79 18.21 18.08 -6.75
N ALA A 80 18.73 16.88 -6.48
CA ALA A 80 19.70 16.23 -7.36
C ALA A 80 19.08 15.76 -8.70
N SER A 81 17.76 15.54 -8.72
CA SER A 81 17.03 15.03 -9.89
C SER A 81 16.22 16.09 -10.65
N SER A 82 16.02 17.27 -10.06
CA SER A 82 15.16 18.33 -10.58
C SER A 82 15.96 19.54 -11.02
N SER A 83 15.77 19.96 -12.26
CA SER A 83 16.29 21.23 -12.81
C SER A 83 15.25 22.37 -12.75
N SER A 84 14.19 22.22 -11.94
CA SER A 84 13.10 23.21 -11.80
C SER A 84 13.57 24.47 -11.08
N SER A 85 12.98 25.62 -11.43
CA SER A 85 13.15 26.88 -10.69
C SER A 85 12.26 26.96 -9.44
N THR A 86 11.24 26.10 -9.31
CA THR A 86 10.27 26.05 -8.19
C THR A 86 10.42 24.77 -7.37
N GLN A 87 11.64 24.50 -6.91
CA GLN A 87 12.06 23.21 -6.36
C GLN A 87 11.27 22.78 -5.11
N TYR A 88 10.90 23.72 -4.24
CA TYR A 88 10.22 23.40 -2.98
C TYR A 88 8.74 23.06 -3.18
N GLU A 89 7.99 23.88 -3.94
CA GLU A 89 6.56 23.64 -4.18
C GLU A 89 6.30 22.35 -4.95
N ASP A 90 7.14 22.05 -5.94
CA ASP A 90 7.02 20.81 -6.71
C ASP A 90 7.42 19.59 -5.87
N TYR A 91 8.39 19.74 -4.96
CA TYR A 91 8.73 18.72 -3.98
C TYR A 91 7.56 18.41 -3.05
N LEU A 92 6.87 19.43 -2.50
CA LEU A 92 5.75 19.23 -1.58
C LEU A 92 4.61 18.42 -2.22
N LYS A 93 4.40 18.52 -3.53
CA LYS A 93 3.38 17.74 -4.24
C LYS A 93 3.69 16.24 -4.27
N LEU A 94 4.94 15.84 -4.03
CA LEU A 94 5.36 14.44 -3.96
C LEU A 94 5.17 13.84 -2.56
N ILE A 95 4.86 14.65 -1.55
CA ILE A 95 4.77 14.22 -0.15
C ILE A 95 3.36 13.72 0.13
N LEU A 96 3.23 12.46 0.57
CA LEU A 96 1.98 11.97 1.11
C LEU A 96 1.80 12.52 2.52
N SER A 97 0.56 12.91 2.82
CA SER A 97 0.17 13.40 4.14
C SER A 97 -1.22 12.89 4.52
N GLY A 98 -1.84 13.47 5.56
CA GLY A 98 -3.13 13.00 6.08
C GLY A 98 -2.94 11.97 7.20
N LYS A 99 -3.82 10.97 7.26
CA LYS A 99 -3.90 10.06 8.41
C LYS A 99 -3.47 8.64 8.05
N ILE A 100 -2.60 8.07 8.89
CA ILE A 100 -2.30 6.64 8.84
C ILE A 100 -3.52 5.87 9.38
N ASN A 101 -4.27 5.24 8.47
CA ASN A 101 -5.55 4.61 8.79
C ASN A 101 -5.37 3.23 9.47
N PRO A 102 -6.15 2.90 10.52
CA PRO A 102 -6.08 1.59 11.20
C PRO A 102 -6.41 0.37 10.33
N SER A 103 -6.99 0.56 9.14
CA SER A 103 -7.23 -0.52 8.17
C SER A 103 -5.98 -1.32 7.83
N LEU A 104 -4.77 -0.76 7.98
CA LEU A 104 -3.52 -1.48 7.82
C LEU A 104 -3.40 -2.74 8.71
N VAL A 105 -4.11 -2.78 9.85
CA VAL A 105 -4.17 -3.99 10.72
C VAL A 105 -4.78 -5.21 10.01
N SER A 106 -5.54 -4.99 8.93
CA SER A 106 -6.11 -6.06 8.11
C SER A 106 -5.08 -6.71 7.18
N LEU A 107 -3.91 -6.08 6.96
CA LEU A 107 -2.80 -6.65 6.20
C LEU A 107 -2.01 -7.62 7.09
N LYS A 108 -2.60 -8.80 7.35
CA LYS A 108 -2.08 -9.77 8.34
C LYS A 108 -0.71 -10.34 7.99
N HIS A 109 -0.32 -10.27 6.74
CA HIS A 109 0.96 -10.78 6.24
C HIS A 109 1.98 -9.66 5.99
N LEU A 110 1.66 -8.40 6.32
CA LEU A 110 2.56 -7.29 6.10
C LEU A 110 3.79 -7.41 7.01
N ARG A 111 4.97 -7.51 6.38
CA ARG A 111 6.27 -7.63 7.04
C ARG A 111 7.02 -6.31 7.03
N TYR A 112 6.86 -5.52 5.97
CA TYR A 112 7.55 -4.23 5.83
C TYR A 112 6.59 -3.09 5.49
N LEU A 113 6.66 -2.02 6.28
CA LEU A 113 5.92 -0.77 6.07
C LEU A 113 6.93 0.39 5.97
N ASP A 114 7.12 0.91 4.76
CA ASP A 114 8.02 2.02 4.49
C ASP A 114 7.25 3.27 4.08
N LEU A 115 7.14 4.20 5.03
CA LEU A 115 6.48 5.49 4.87
C LEU A 115 7.47 6.67 4.93
N ARG A 116 8.78 6.42 4.82
CA ARG A 116 9.82 7.45 4.98
C ARG A 116 9.65 8.60 3.99
N ASN A 117 10.17 9.77 4.37
CA ASN A 117 10.14 11.02 3.58
C ASN A 117 8.73 11.58 3.30
N ASN A 118 7.69 11.03 3.93
CA ASN A 118 6.34 11.61 3.93
C ASN A 118 6.11 12.50 5.16
N ASP A 119 5.04 13.30 5.13
CA ASP A 119 4.66 14.18 6.24
C ASP A 119 3.27 13.82 6.79
N PHE A 120 3.26 13.03 7.86
CA PHE A 120 2.03 12.70 8.59
C PHE A 120 1.80 13.63 9.80
N GLY A 121 2.31 14.86 9.78
CA GLY A 121 2.02 15.89 10.78
C GLY A 121 2.65 15.64 12.15
N GLY A 122 3.77 14.91 12.20
CA GLY A 122 4.46 14.59 13.46
C GLY A 122 3.62 13.77 14.45
N VAL A 123 2.58 13.08 13.98
CA VAL A 123 1.74 12.24 14.83
C VAL A 123 2.57 11.18 15.54
N GLN A 124 2.21 10.90 16.80
CA GLN A 124 2.76 9.72 17.48
C GLN A 124 2.49 8.48 16.62
N ILE A 125 3.44 7.55 16.61
CA ILE A 125 3.29 6.26 15.94
C ILE A 125 1.93 5.66 16.37
N PRO A 126 0.99 5.45 15.44
CA PRO A 126 -0.34 5.00 15.81
C PRO A 126 -0.27 3.66 16.55
N LYS A 127 -0.93 3.56 17.71
CA LYS A 127 -0.87 2.37 18.58
C LYS A 127 -1.23 1.07 17.85
N PHE A 128 -2.07 1.14 16.83
CA PHE A 128 -2.47 -0.04 16.05
C PHE A 128 -1.31 -0.67 15.27
N ILE A 129 -0.22 0.06 15.00
CA ILE A 129 0.99 -0.51 14.39
C ILE A 129 1.56 -1.61 15.29
N GLY A 130 1.48 -1.46 16.61
CA GLY A 130 1.86 -2.50 17.57
C GLY A 130 0.95 -3.74 17.57
N LEU A 131 -0.20 -3.70 16.89
CA LEU A 131 -1.10 -4.86 16.72
C LEU A 131 -0.77 -5.66 15.45
N MET A 132 0.16 -5.17 14.61
CA MET A 132 0.56 -5.83 13.38
C MET A 132 1.68 -6.82 13.66
N GLY A 133 1.31 -8.00 14.14
CA GLY A 133 2.26 -9.01 14.64
C GLY A 133 3.23 -9.60 13.61
N SER A 134 3.03 -9.33 12.32
CA SER A 134 3.91 -9.79 11.23
C SER A 134 4.98 -8.76 10.85
N LEU A 135 4.90 -7.52 11.36
CA LEU A 135 5.88 -6.49 11.03
C LEU A 135 7.25 -6.86 11.57
N GLU A 136 8.24 -6.83 10.68
CA GLU A 136 9.64 -7.01 11.01
C GLU A 136 10.26 -5.65 11.38
N THR A 137 11.15 -5.65 12.38
CA THR A 137 11.96 -4.46 12.68
C THR A 137 13.10 -4.34 11.66
N PRO A 138 13.48 -3.12 11.26
CA PRO A 138 14.63 -2.91 10.36
C PRO A 138 15.94 -3.51 10.88
#